data_AF-A0A0V0G9W9-F1
#
_entry.id   AF-A0A0V0G9W9-F1
#
_cell.length_a   1.000
_cell.length_b   1.000
_cell.length_c   1.000
_cell.angle_alpha   90.00
_cell.angle_beta   90.00
_cell.angle_gamma   90.00
#
_symmetry.space_group_name_H-M   'P 1'
#
loop_
_entity.id
_entity.type
_entity.pdbx_description
1 polymer ?
#
loop_
_entity_poly.entity_id
_entity_poly.type
_entity_poly.pdbx_seq_one_letter_code
_entity_poly.pdbx_strand_id
1 'polypeptide(L)' 'KVLNLARGYSNGAASTQASKQVTGLSTNVLKDSGAAVGPGAAKQADYKNPEYFCYHKLSYYEAEIELQRYRLPQPSSRT' A
#
# COMPACT_ATOMS: atom_id res chain seq x y z
N LYS A 1 11.01 7.33 45.96
CA LYS A 1 11.65 6.59 44.84
C LYS A 1 10.68 6.60 43.67
N VAL A 2 10.93 7.45 42.66
CA VAL A 2 10.06 7.58 41.48
C VAL A 2 10.47 6.50 40.49
N LEU A 3 9.54 5.61 40.12
CA LEU A 3 9.79 4.55 39.14
C LEU A 3 9.78 5.15 37.74
N ASN A 4 10.96 5.21 37.13
CA ASN A 4 11.15 5.70 35.77
C ASN A 4 10.79 4.57 34.79
N LEU A 5 9.55 4.56 34.29
CA LEU A 5 9.11 3.60 33.27
C LEU A 5 9.48 4.15 31.87
N ALA A 6 10.73 3.98 31.47
CA ALA A 6 11.13 4.16 30.07
C ALA A 6 10.56 2.98 29.25
N ARG A 7 9.32 3.10 28.80
CA ARG A 7 8.75 2.18 27.81
C ARG A 7 9.37 2.50 26.45
N GLY A 8 10.44 1.79 26.10
CA GLY A 8 11.00 1.83 24.75
C GLY A 8 9.94 1.38 23.74
N TYR A 9 9.52 2.28 22.86
CA TYR A 9 8.79 1.89 21.66
C TYR A 9 9.81 1.32 20.67
N SER A 10 9.92 -0.01 20.65
CA SER A 10 10.57 -0.71 19.55
C SER A 10 9.71 -0.52 18.29
N ASN A 11 10.11 0.38 17.40
CA ASN A 11 9.67 0.40 16.00
C ASN A 11 10.28 -0.80 15.25
N GLY A 12 10.07 -2.00 15.79
CA GLY A 12 10.22 -3.23 15.04
C GLY A 12 8.94 -3.41 14.25
N ALA A 13 8.87 -2.80 13.07
CA ALA A 13 8.00 -3.33 12.03
C ALA A 13 8.50 -4.74 11.74
N ALA A 14 8.05 -5.71 12.55
CA ALA A 14 8.19 -7.10 12.23
C ALA A 14 7.56 -7.24 10.85
N SER A 15 8.38 -7.50 9.84
CA SER A 15 7.92 -7.91 8.54
C SER A 15 7.30 -9.29 8.74
N THR A 16 6.07 -9.33 9.24
CA THR A 16 5.21 -10.50 9.11
C THR A 16 5.27 -10.82 7.64
N GLN A 17 5.83 -11.99 7.28
CA GLN A 17 5.92 -12.38 5.88
C GLN A 17 4.50 -12.32 5.34
N ALA A 18 4.23 -11.32 4.52
CA ALA A 18 2.94 -11.19 3.87
C ALA A 18 2.71 -12.51 3.16
N SER A 19 1.59 -13.19 3.48
CA SER A 19 1.22 -14.43 2.81
C SER A 19 1.37 -14.21 1.31
N LYS A 20 2.19 -15.03 0.64
CA LYS A 20 2.51 -14.91 -0.81
C LYS A 20 1.30 -15.05 -1.74
N GLN A 21 0.10 -15.07 -1.18
CA GLN A 21 -1.20 -15.32 -1.81
C GLN A 21 -1.97 -14.04 -2.16
N VAL A 22 -1.47 -12.85 -1.79
CA VAL A 22 -2.10 -11.59 -2.19
C VAL A 22 -1.47 -11.13 -3.49
N THR A 23 -2.14 -11.41 -4.61
CA THR A 23 -1.82 -10.78 -5.89
C THR A 23 -1.97 -9.27 -5.72
N GLY A 24 -0.94 -8.50 -6.08
CA GLY A 24 -1.00 -7.04 -6.06
C GLY A 24 -2.04 -6.47 -7.03
N LEU A 25 -2.22 -5.15 -7.00
CA LEU A 25 -3.14 -4.45 -7.91
C LEU A 25 -2.70 -4.63 -9.37
N SER A 26 -3.66 -4.65 -10.28
CA SER A 26 -3.35 -4.85 -11.70
C SER A 26 -2.63 -3.63 -12.32
N THR A 27 -2.14 -3.83 -13.55
CA THR A 27 -1.55 -2.75 -14.35
C THR A 27 -2.54 -1.64 -14.71
N ASN A 28 -3.84 -1.87 -14.55
CA ASN A 28 -4.84 -0.82 -14.71
C ASN A 28 -4.73 0.19 -13.57
N VAL A 29 -4.43 -0.25 -12.35
CA VAL A 29 -4.28 0.63 -11.20
C VAL A 29 -2.92 1.31 -11.18
N LEU A 30 -1.85 0.53 -11.35
CA LEU A 30 -0.48 1.00 -11.26
C LEU A 30 0.35 0.38 -12.39
N LYS A 31 0.87 1.22 -13.28
CA LYS A 31 1.78 0.78 -14.33
C LYS A 31 3.23 0.98 -13.89
N ASP A 32 3.73 0.06 -13.06
CA ASP A 32 5.13 0.05 -12.66
C ASP A 32 6.01 -0.48 -13.81
N SER A 33 6.81 0.40 -14.42
CA SER A 33 7.74 0.03 -15.49
C SER A 33 9.05 -0.54 -14.97
N GLY A 34 9.30 -0.49 -13.65
CA GLY A 34 10.58 -0.84 -13.03
C GLY A 34 11.73 0.11 -13.37
N ALA A 35 11.52 1.07 -14.27
CA ALA A 35 12.48 2.08 -14.67
C ALA A 35 12.35 3.34 -13.82
N ALA A 36 13.35 4.22 -13.89
CA ALA A 36 13.25 5.54 -13.28
C ALA A 36 12.09 6.32 -13.93
N VAL A 37 11.17 6.83 -13.11
CA VAL A 37 9.96 7.53 -13.55
C VAL A 37 10.17 9.04 -13.65
N GLY A 38 11.36 9.50 -13.30
CA GLY A 38 11.82 10.89 -13.38
C GLY A 38 13.21 11.06 -12.74
N PRO A 39 13.80 12.26 -12.80
CA PRO A 39 15.08 12.56 -12.16
C PRO A 39 15.01 12.30 -10.65
N GLY A 40 15.84 11.38 -10.14
CA GLY A 40 15.85 11.01 -8.72
C GLY A 40 14.65 10.16 -8.26
N ALA A 41 13.76 9.76 -9.16
CA ALA A 41 12.61 8.91 -8.87
C ALA A 41 12.85 7.49 -9.43
N ALA A 42 13.83 6.80 -8.84
CA ALA A 42 14.14 5.41 -9.13
C ALA A 42 14.05 4.58 -7.83
N LYS A 43 13.86 3.26 -7.93
CA LYS A 43 13.73 2.39 -6.74
C LYS A 43 14.96 2.41 -5.84
N GLN A 44 16.12 2.73 -6.40
CA GLN A 44 17.40 2.82 -5.68
C GLN A 44 17.74 4.25 -5.25
N ALA A 45 16.89 5.24 -5.54
CA ALA A 45 17.12 6.63 -5.18
C ALA A 45 16.66 6.95 -3.74
N ASP A 46 16.85 8.21 -3.33
CA ASP A 46 16.52 8.67 -1.98
C ASP A 46 15.02 8.69 -1.71
N TYR A 47 14.21 9.05 -2.72
CA TYR A 47 12.76 9.04 -2.60
C TYR A 47 12.21 7.60 -2.63
N LYS A 48 11.51 7.22 -1.55
CA LYS A 48 11.14 5.82 -1.30
C LYS A 48 9.90 5.32 -2.05
N ASN A 49 9.12 6.20 -2.66
CA ASN A 49 7.85 5.82 -3.31
C ASN A 49 7.73 6.35 -4.75
N PRO A 50 8.68 6.01 -5.66
CA PRO A 50 8.62 6.46 -7.05
C PRO A 50 7.31 6.04 -7.75
N GLU A 51 6.67 4.95 -7.32
CA GLU A 51 5.41 4.44 -7.87
C GLU A 51 4.27 5.47 -7.82
N TYR A 52 4.33 6.45 -6.91
CA TYR A 52 3.38 7.56 -6.84
C TYR A 52 3.24 8.32 -8.17
N PHE A 53 4.33 8.42 -8.95
CA PHE A 53 4.32 9.12 -10.23
C PHE A 53 3.71 8.29 -11.38
N CYS A 54 3.46 7.00 -11.17
CA CYS A 54 2.90 6.10 -12.18
C CYS A 54 1.38 6.02 -12.15
N TYR A 55 0.71 6.72 -11.23
CA TYR A 55 -0.74 6.74 -11.19
C TYR A 55 -1.33 7.54 -12.35
N HIS A 56 -2.53 7.13 -12.77
CA HIS A 56 -3.34 7.83 -13.75
C HIS A 56 -4.65 8.29 -13.11
N LYS A 57 -5.40 9.15 -13.80
CA LYS A 57 -6.62 9.78 -13.25
C LYS A 57 -7.67 8.79 -12.76
N LEU A 58 -7.70 7.56 -13.29
CA LEU A 58 -8.68 6.54 -12.91
C LEU A 58 -8.11 5.47 -11.97
N SER A 59 -6.83 5.55 -11.56
CA SER A 59 -6.19 4.57 -10.68
C SER A 59 -7.00 4.30 -9.42
N TYR A 60 -7.60 5.35 -8.84
CA TYR A 60 -8.46 5.23 -7.67
C TYR A 60 -9.69 4.34 -7.92
N TYR A 61 -10.39 4.56 -9.04
CA TYR A 61 -11.60 3.82 -9.38
C TYR A 61 -11.29 2.37 -9.77
N GLU A 62 -10.20 2.14 -10.51
CA GLU A 62 -9.74 0.78 -10.83
C GLU A 62 -9.40 0.00 -9.55
N ALA A 63 -8.77 0.65 -8.57
CA ALA A 63 -8.46 0.01 -7.29
C ALA A 63 -9.74 -0.35 -6.52
N GLU A 64 -10.76 0.52 -6.56
CA GLU A 64 -12.05 0.25 -5.95
C GLU A 64 -12.76 -0.97 -6.58
N ILE A 65 -12.74 -1.08 -7.91
CA ILE A 65 -13.30 -2.23 -8.64
C ILE A 65 -12.58 -3.52 -8.23
N GLU A 66 -11.25 -3.51 -8.19
CA GLU A 66 -10.46 -4.69 -7.81
C GLU A 66 -10.66 -5.10 -6.35
N LEU A 67 -10.82 -4.13 -5.44
CA LEU A 67 -11.04 -4.39 -4.01
C LEU A 67 -12.47 -4.83 -3.70
N GLN A 68 -13.45 -4.53 -4.57
CA GLN A 68 -14.86 -4.82 -4.34
C GLN A 68 -15.12 -6.31 -4.05
N ARG A 69 -14.40 -7.23 -4.71
CA ARG A 69 -14.53 -8.69 -4.49
C ARG A 69 -14.14 -9.16 -3.09
N TYR A 70 -13.36 -8.36 -2.37
CA TYR A 70 -12.89 -8.66 -1.01
C TYR A 70 -13.72 -7.95 0.06
N ARG A 71 -14.67 -7.09 -0.33
CA ARG A 71 -15.56 -6.38 0.61
C ARG A 71 -16.63 -7.34 1.13
N LEU A 72 -17.06 -7.09 2.37
CA LEU A 72 -18.25 -7.73 2.92
C LEU A 72 -19.51 -7.25 2.17
N PRO A 73 -20.58 -8.06 2.11
CA PRO A 73 -21.84 -7.61 1.53
C PRO A 73 -22.38 -6.39 2.29
N GLN A 74 -22.97 -5.46 1.55
CA GLN A 74 -23.61 -4.29 2.14
C GLN A 74 -24.76 -4.74 3.06
N PRO A 75 -24.93 -4.13 4.24
CA PRO A 75 -26.06 -4.42 5.10
C PRO A 75 -27.37 -4.09 4.39
N SER A 76 -28.40 -4.90 4.63
CA SER A 76 -29.74 -4.65 4.09
C SER A 76 -30.63 -3.93 5.10
N SER A 77 -31.47 -3.02 4.64
CA SER A 77 -32.41 -2.25 5.49
C SER A 77 -33.65 -3.04 5.95
N ARG A 78 -33.71 -4.36 5.69
CA ARG A 78 -34.87 -5.18 6.04
C ARG A 78 -34.89 -5.42 7.55
N THR A 79 -35.89 -4.86 8.22
CA THR A 79 -36.33 -5.21 9.58
C THR A 79 -37.08 -6.53 9.60
#